data_AF-L8LL12-F1
#
_entry.id   AF-L8LL12-F1
#
_cell.length_a   1.000
_cell.length_b   1.000
_cell.length_c   1.000
_cell.angle_alpha   90.00
_cell.angle_beta   90.00
_cell.angle_gamma   90.00
#
_symmetry.space_group_name_H-M   'P 1'
#
loop_
_entity.id
_entity.type
_entity.pdbx_description
1 polymer ?
#
loop_
_entity_poly.entity_id
_entity_poly.type
_entity_poly.pdbx_seq_one_letter_code
_entity_poly.pdbx_strand_id
1 'polypeptide(L)'
;MVLFSFDEPKRPENNEYIVTFPDKQVLNFNFVSIQLNRLNWRDYLRYPSPIAAALMAKMQFEPEERARVKLECLRMIATLKLDPARTQLISGFVDTYLRLDGVEEERFERELENLGLVE
;
A
#
# COMPACT_ATOMS: atom_id res chain seq x y z
N MET A 1 -15.40 8.91 -3.07
CA MET A 1 -14.15 8.20 -3.42
C MET A 1 -14.15 6.88 -2.66
N VAL A 2 -13.75 5.79 -3.31
CA VAL A 2 -13.67 4.45 -2.73
C VAL A 2 -12.23 3.93 -2.89
N LEU A 3 -11.69 3.35 -1.82
CA LEU A 3 -10.36 2.74 -1.81
C LEU A 3 -10.52 1.21 -1.76
N PHE A 4 -9.94 0.52 -2.74
CA PHE A 4 -9.92 -0.94 -2.81
C PHE A 4 -8.53 -1.45 -2.42
N SER A 5 -8.48 -2.24 -1.34
CA SER A 5 -7.24 -2.77 -0.74
C SER A 5 -7.21 -4.31 -0.69
N PHE A 6 -8.04 -5.00 -1.45
CA PHE A 6 -7.97 -6.46 -1.58
C PHE A 6 -6.78 -6.85 -2.46
N ASP A 7 -6.27 -8.07 -2.31
CA ASP A 7 -5.13 -8.57 -3.09
C ASP A 7 -5.53 -9.01 -4.50
N GLU A 8 -6.68 -9.68 -4.62
CA GLU A 8 -7.26 -10.15 -5.87
C GLU A 8 -8.77 -9.86 -5.89
N PRO A 9 -9.39 -9.68 -7.06
CA PRO A 9 -8.81 -9.75 -8.40
C PRO A 9 -8.05 -8.47 -8.81
N LYS A 10 -7.07 -8.58 -9.72
CA LYS A 10 -6.41 -7.40 -10.35
C LYS A 10 -7.22 -6.72 -11.48
N ARG A 11 -8.45 -7.18 -11.74
CA ARG A 11 -9.33 -6.53 -12.73
C ARG A 11 -9.75 -5.13 -12.24
N PRO A 12 -10.01 -4.17 -13.13
CA PRO A 12 -10.64 -2.91 -12.74
C PRO A 12 -11.96 -3.14 -12.00
N GLU A 13 -12.13 -2.50 -10.84
CA GLU A 13 -13.44 -2.43 -10.20
C GLU A 13 -14.30 -1.33 -10.79
N ASN A 14 -15.61 -1.60 -10.76
CA ASN A 14 -16.58 -0.65 -11.25
C ASN A 14 -16.57 0.61 -10.39
N ASN A 15 -16.78 1.76 -11.02
CA ASN A 15 -16.79 3.06 -10.39
C ASN A 15 -18.21 3.67 -10.33
N GLU A 16 -19.22 2.86 -10.67
CA GLU A 16 -20.62 3.19 -10.61
C GLU A 16 -21.41 2.17 -9.78
N TYR A 17 -22.48 2.66 -9.15
CA TYR A 17 -23.50 1.86 -8.51
C TYR A 17 -24.85 2.26 -9.06
N ILE A 18 -25.51 1.33 -9.76
CA ILE A 18 -26.76 1.55 -10.47
C ILE A 18 -27.88 0.74 -9.79
N VAL A 19 -29.01 1.40 -9.54
CA VAL A 19 -30.24 0.74 -9.11
C VAL A 19 -31.30 0.95 -10.18
N THR A 20 -31.74 -0.16 -10.79
CA THR A 20 -32.69 -0.21 -11.89
C THR A 20 -33.87 -1.12 -11.58
N PHE A 21 -35.07 -0.66 -11.93
CA PHE A 21 -36.30 -1.43 -12.03
C PHE A 21 -36.67 -1.61 -13.51
N PRO A 22 -37.55 -2.56 -13.87
CA PRO A 22 -37.90 -2.81 -15.28
C PRO A 22 -38.41 -1.57 -16.04
N ASP A 23 -39.02 -0.63 -15.33
CA ASP A 23 -39.65 0.57 -15.86
C ASP A 23 -38.79 1.84 -15.72
N LYS A 24 -37.76 1.84 -14.86
CA LYS A 24 -36.94 3.03 -14.59
C LYS A 24 -35.62 2.76 -13.88
N GLN A 25 -34.60 3.56 -14.20
CA GLN A 25 -33.40 3.70 -13.39
C GLN A 25 -33.66 4.73 -12.27
N VAL A 26 -33.48 4.34 -11.01
CA VAL A 26 -33.78 5.20 -9.86
C VAL A 26 -32.53 5.83 -9.25
N LEU A 27 -31.35 5.23 -9.48
CA LEU A 27 -30.09 5.73 -8.96
C LEU A 27 -28.95 5.42 -9.93
N ASN A 28 -28.11 6.42 -10.16
CA ASN A 28 -26.78 6.26 -10.75
C ASN A 28 -25.78 7.01 -9.88
N PHE A 29 -25.00 6.28 -9.09
CA PHE A 29 -23.98 6.88 -8.24
C PHE A 29 -22.60 6.62 -8.83
N ASN A 30 -21.92 7.69 -9.25
CA ASN A 30 -20.55 7.64 -9.78
C ASN A 30 -19.56 8.04 -8.69
N PHE A 31 -18.44 7.32 -8.57
CA PHE A 31 -17.39 7.62 -7.61
C PHE A 31 -16.00 7.44 -8.20
N VAL A 32 -15.02 8.14 -7.64
CA VAL A 32 -13.61 7.88 -7.96
C VAL A 32 -13.17 6.62 -7.21
N SER A 33 -12.67 5.61 -7.93
CA SER A 33 -12.07 4.40 -7.38
C SER A 33 -10.54 4.50 -7.39
N ILE A 34 -9.92 4.20 -6.25
CA ILE A 34 -8.48 3.98 -6.13
C ILE A 34 -8.28 2.51 -5.80
N GLN A 35 -7.63 1.77 -6.66
CA GLN A 35 -7.45 0.33 -6.50
C GLN A 35 -5.96 0.00 -6.31
N LEU A 36 -5.59 -0.28 -5.06
CA LEU A 36 -4.18 -0.37 -4.65
C LEU A 36 -3.44 -1.51 -5.35
N ASN A 37 -4.04 -2.69 -5.45
CA ASN A 37 -3.44 -3.87 -6.09
C ASN A 37 -3.20 -3.73 -7.61
N ARG A 38 -3.50 -2.56 -8.19
CA ARG A 38 -3.21 -2.18 -9.58
C ARG A 38 -2.28 -0.97 -9.71
N LEU A 39 -1.87 -0.38 -8.58
CA LEU A 39 -0.89 0.71 -8.53
C LEU A 39 0.48 0.11 -8.28
N ASN A 40 1.48 0.43 -9.11
CA ASN A 40 2.84 -0.02 -8.87
C ASN A 40 3.46 0.79 -7.74
N TRP A 41 3.93 0.11 -6.69
CA TRP A 41 4.53 0.77 -5.52
C TRP A 41 5.74 1.66 -5.90
N ARG A 42 6.53 1.27 -6.91
CA ARG A 42 7.74 1.99 -7.33
C ARG A 42 7.44 3.41 -7.82
N ASP A 43 6.26 3.63 -8.38
CA ASP A 43 5.83 4.94 -8.87
C ASP A 43 5.68 5.95 -7.72
N TYR A 44 5.48 5.46 -6.49
CA TYR A 44 5.25 6.27 -5.30
C TYR A 44 6.50 6.58 -4.50
N LEU A 45 7.65 5.97 -4.82
CA LEU A 45 8.93 6.24 -4.15
C LEU A 45 9.40 7.69 -4.30
N ARG A 46 8.98 8.36 -5.38
CA ARG A 46 9.36 9.75 -5.67
C ARG A 46 8.50 10.78 -4.94
N TYR A 47 7.42 10.34 -4.29
CA TYR A 47 6.44 11.21 -3.64
C TYR A 47 6.44 10.95 -2.13
N PRO A 48 7.30 11.62 -1.36
CA PRO A 48 7.38 11.42 0.08
C PRO A 48 6.06 11.82 0.73
N SER A 49 5.25 10.82 1.10
CA SER A 49 3.94 10.99 1.72
C SER A 49 3.70 9.89 2.75
N PRO A 50 3.25 10.23 3.97
CA PRO A 50 2.98 9.24 5.01
C PRO A 50 1.92 8.23 4.57
N ILE A 51 0.94 8.68 3.79
CA ILE A 51 -0.13 7.83 3.28
C ILE A 51 0.40 6.91 2.18
N ALA A 52 1.25 7.42 1.27
CA ALA A 52 1.87 6.58 0.26
C ALA A 52 2.74 5.48 0.91
N ALA A 53 3.53 5.85 1.92
CA ALA A 53 4.34 4.90 2.69
C ALA A 53 3.50 3.77 3.32
N ALA A 54 2.34 4.09 3.89
CA ALA A 54 1.43 3.07 4.43
C ALA A 54 0.81 2.19 3.32
N LEU A 55 0.29 2.83 2.27
CA LEU A 55 -0.51 2.15 1.25
C LEU A 55 0.32 1.31 0.28
N MET A 56 1.61 1.59 0.12
CA MET A 56 2.53 0.76 -0.66
C MET A 56 2.53 -0.71 -0.21
N ALA A 57 2.23 -0.99 1.07
CA ALA A 57 2.08 -2.35 1.61
C ALA A 57 0.94 -3.18 0.95
N LYS A 58 -0.03 -2.51 0.30
CA LYS A 58 -1.15 -3.14 -0.41
C LYS A 58 -1.19 -2.82 -1.90
N MET A 59 -0.11 -2.22 -2.41
CA MET A 59 0.05 -1.94 -3.83
C MET A 59 0.50 -3.19 -4.61
N GLN A 60 0.61 -3.07 -5.92
CA GLN A 60 1.15 -4.13 -6.76
C GLN A 60 2.67 -4.20 -6.64
N PHE A 61 3.18 -5.35 -6.20
CA PHE A 61 4.59 -5.75 -6.23
C PHE A 61 4.70 -7.26 -6.45
N GLU A 62 5.84 -7.72 -6.95
CA GLU A 62 6.13 -9.15 -7.04
C GLU A 62 6.49 -9.74 -5.67
N PRO A 63 6.23 -11.03 -5.41
CA PRO A 63 6.54 -11.66 -4.12
C PRO A 63 8.00 -11.49 -3.68
N GLU A 64 8.94 -11.53 -4.62
CA GLU A 64 10.37 -11.37 -4.34
C GLU A 64 10.72 -9.97 -3.84
N GLU A 65 9.87 -8.98 -4.11
CA GLU A 65 10.07 -7.59 -3.74
C GLU A 65 9.51 -7.24 -2.36
N ARG A 66 8.78 -8.15 -1.71
CA ARG A 66 8.05 -7.87 -0.45
C ARG A 66 8.96 -7.28 0.64
N ALA A 67 10.13 -7.86 0.84
CA ALA A 67 11.13 -7.35 1.77
C ALA A 67 11.55 -5.91 1.43
N ARG A 68 11.83 -5.65 0.14
CA ARG A 68 12.24 -4.35 -0.36
C ARG A 68 11.14 -3.29 -0.27
N VAL A 69 9.89 -3.67 -0.55
CA VAL A 69 8.73 -2.78 -0.39
C VAL A 69 8.61 -2.35 1.07
N LYS A 70 8.71 -3.30 2.02
CA LYS A 70 8.66 -3.00 3.45
C LYS A 70 9.76 -2.04 3.87
N LEU A 71 10.98 -2.26 3.40
CA LEU A 71 12.13 -1.41 3.67
C LEU A 71 11.92 0.02 3.17
N GLU A 72 11.47 0.19 1.93
CA GLU A 72 11.23 1.50 1.36
C GLU A 72 10.05 2.23 2.04
N CYS A 73 9.02 1.51 2.49
CA CYS A 73 7.96 2.08 3.33
C CYS A 73 8.53 2.66 4.62
N LEU A 74 9.31 1.87 5.37
CA LEU A 74 9.90 2.29 6.64
C LEU A 74 10.90 3.44 6.47
N ARG A 75 11.72 3.37 5.42
CA ARG A 75 12.63 4.44 5.04
C ARG A 75 11.88 5.74 4.73
N MET A 76 10.80 5.67 3.95
CA MET A 76 9.98 6.85 3.65
C MET A 76 9.40 7.46 4.93
N ILE A 77 8.86 6.64 5.84
CA ILE A 77 8.34 7.10 7.14
C ILE A 77 9.45 7.80 7.95
N ALA A 78 10.64 7.20 8.04
CA ALA A 78 11.77 7.78 8.76
C ALA A 78 12.20 9.14 8.18
N THR A 79 12.22 9.27 6.84
CA THR A 79 12.58 10.54 6.17
C THR A 79 11.56 11.66 6.37
N LEU A 80 10.30 11.34 6.62
CA LEU A 80 9.21 12.32 6.78
C LEU A 80 9.22 13.05 8.13
N LYS A 81 10.06 12.63 9.09
CA LYS A 81 10.23 13.26 10.43
C LYS A 81 8.89 13.57 11.12
N LEU A 82 7.98 12.60 11.12
CA LEU A 82 6.68 12.72 11.77
C LEU A 82 6.82 12.63 13.29
N ASP A 83 5.77 13.03 14.03
CA ASP A 83 5.73 12.78 15.47
C ASP A 83 5.77 11.27 15.78
N PRO A 84 6.29 10.86 16.95
CA PRO A 84 6.48 9.45 17.27
C PRO A 84 5.20 8.61 17.17
N ALA A 85 4.05 9.19 17.54
CA ALA A 85 2.78 8.47 17.50
C ALA A 85 2.33 8.19 16.07
N ARG A 86 2.47 9.16 15.16
CA ARG A 86 2.19 8.94 13.72
C ARG A 86 3.16 7.98 13.08
N THR A 87 4.45 8.09 13.38
CA THR A 87 5.47 7.14 12.90
C THR A 87 5.09 5.71 13.28
N GLN A 88 4.76 5.49 14.56
CA GLN A 88 4.41 4.17 15.08
C GLN A 88 3.08 3.65 14.51
N LEU A 89 2.10 4.52 14.31
CA LEU A 89 0.84 4.16 13.68
C LEU A 89 1.04 3.68 12.23
N ILE A 90 1.83 4.42 11.45
CA ILE A 90 2.05 4.11 10.03
C ILE A 90 2.95 2.88 9.89
N SER A 91 4.00 2.74 10.72
CA SER A 91 4.83 1.53 10.70
C SER A 91 4.02 0.29 11.08
N GLY A 92 3.18 0.39 12.12
CA GLY A 92 2.29 -0.70 12.51
C GLY A 92 1.25 -1.07 11.45
N PHE A 93 0.81 -0.10 10.65
CA PHE A 93 -0.02 -0.36 9.47
C PHE A 93 0.73 -1.20 8.44
N VAL A 94 1.96 -0.80 8.09
CA VAL A 94 2.82 -1.54 7.15
C VAL A 94 3.06 -2.96 7.65
N ASP A 95 3.39 -3.14 8.94
CA ASP A 95 3.61 -4.46 9.53
C ASP A 95 2.35 -5.35 9.52
N THR A 96 1.17 -4.75 9.68
CA THR A 96 -0.09 -5.50 9.69
C THR A 96 -0.42 -6.05 8.30
N TYR A 97 -0.18 -5.25 7.26
CA TYR A 97 -0.58 -5.58 5.88
C TYR A 97 0.53 -6.25 5.06
N LEU A 98 1.80 -6.03 5.39
CA LEU A 98 2.97 -6.63 4.75
C LEU A 98 3.78 -7.40 5.80
N ARG A 99 3.21 -8.52 6.23
CA ARG A 99 3.88 -9.50 7.10
C ARG A 99 4.85 -10.32 6.27
N LEU A 100 6.12 -10.25 6.63
CA LEU A 100 7.16 -11.04 6.00
C LEU A 100 7.18 -12.44 6.62
N ASP A 101 7.48 -13.47 5.82
CA ASP A 101 7.85 -14.78 6.33
C ASP A 101 9.34 -14.82 6.75
N GLY A 102 9.80 -15.94 7.33
CA GLY A 102 11.19 -16.02 7.82
C GLY A 102 12.26 -15.85 6.72
N VAL A 103 12.00 -16.30 5.49
CA VAL A 103 12.94 -16.12 4.37
C VAL A 103 12.95 -14.67 3.91
N GLU A 104 11.78 -14.04 3.89
CA GLU A 104 11.60 -12.63 3.57
C GLU A 104 12.23 -11.73 4.65
N GLU A 105 12.14 -12.09 5.94
CA GLU A 105 12.80 -11.39 7.05
C GLU A 105 14.31 -11.44 6.91
N GLU A 106 14.91 -12.60 6.62
CA GLU A 106 16.36 -12.69 6.37
C GLU A 106 16.82 -11.84 5.18
N ARG A 107 15.95 -11.65 4.17
CA ARG A 107 16.25 -10.73 3.05
C ARG A 107 16.14 -9.28 3.50
N PHE A 108 15.12 -8.97 4.28
CA PHE A 108 14.90 -7.64 4.84
C PHE A 108 16.07 -7.18 5.72
N GLU A 109 16.55 -8.04 6.63
CA GLU A 109 17.72 -7.76 7.48
C GLU A 109 18.99 -7.53 6.64
N ARG A 110 19.23 -8.36 5.63
CA ARG A 110 20.35 -8.15 4.70
C ARG A 110 20.25 -6.82 3.93
N GLU A 111 19.05 -6.41 3.54
CA GLU A 111 18.87 -5.12 2.88
C GLU A 111 19.06 -3.94 3.85
N LEU A 112 18.68 -4.09 5.12
CA LEU A 112 18.96 -3.10 6.17
C LEU A 112 20.45 -2.93 6.43
N GLU A 113 21.20 -4.04 6.54
CA GLU A 113 22.65 -4.03 6.72
C GLU A 113 23.36 -3.33 5.56
N ASN A 114 22.94 -3.62 4.31
CA ASN A 114 23.49 -2.99 3.12
C ASN A 114 23.24 -1.46 3.06
N LEU A 115 22.22 -0.97 3.76
CA LEU A 115 21.90 0.47 3.84
C LEU A 115 22.55 1.18 5.03
N GLY A 116 23.25 0.46 5.91
CA GLY A 116 23.91 1.03 7.10
C GLY A 116 22.92 1.59 8.14
N LEU A 117 21.70 1.05 8.19
CA LEU A 117 20.65 1.45 9.14
C LEU A 117 20.66 0.64 10.46
N VAL A 118 21.67 -0.22 10.63
CA VAL A 118 21.91 -0.98 11.86
C VAL A 118 23.29 -0.58 12.40
N GLU A 119 23.32 0.18 13.49
CA GLU A 119 24.46 0.32 14.41
C GLU A 119 24.07 -0.28 15.76
#